data_AF-A0AAW6AK77-F1
#
_entry.id   AF-A0AAW6AK77-F1
#
_cell.length_a   1.000
_cell.length_b   1.000
_cell.length_c   1.000
_cell.angle_alpha   90.00
_cell.angle_beta   90.00
_cell.angle_gamma   90.00
#
_symmetry.space_group_name_H-M   'P 1'
#
loop_
_entity.id
_entity.type
_entity.pdbx_description
1 polymer ?
#
loop_
_entity_poly.entity_id
_entity_poly.type
_entity_poly.pdbx_seq_one_letter_code
_entity_poly.pdbx_strand_id
1 'polypeptide(L)'
;MEMTNCSLSEPDKDILDAIELWYESKRSKRGNVNRNVMAVGIGISELLQNRFPLTDDYVQSDKGSQVRGLSGACIKTVLARHGETRAFASEGGRTSRGTLPMALELATIINSALPSDTCEDTRLEAANAIANFFVERIQVDFFNRQRIKVEIDLQKPISVIVDDILAEASLRSDKPTGTVAQHLVGAKLEMLFPTIEIGKDNSNAADQQTDRSGDFQINDAAFHVTVSPMAKLTDRCRDNIRNGIRPIVVVPHDKVSFAYGLFESEGLGNRVQVIALESFIGINIEELSFYKRGLIRLNVARLLAHYNKRIEDIEPDKSLQIEIPQWALDEMDAHGE
;
A
#
# COMPACT_ATOMS: atom_id res chain seq x y z
N MET A 1 28.49 -4.18 -26.53
CA MET A 1 27.09 -3.77 -26.35
C MET A 1 26.96 -3.35 -24.90
N GLU A 2 27.40 -2.13 -24.61
CA GLU A 2 27.37 -1.57 -23.26
C GLU A 2 25.93 -1.21 -22.92
N MET A 3 25.44 -1.74 -21.81
CA MET A 3 24.19 -1.30 -21.21
C MET A 3 24.47 0.02 -20.48
N THR A 4 24.11 1.12 -21.12
CA THR A 4 24.14 2.44 -20.49
C THR A 4 23.04 2.50 -19.45
N ASN A 5 23.45 2.57 -18.18
CA ASN A 5 22.57 2.95 -17.07
C ASN A 5 21.90 4.28 -17.42
N CYS A 6 20.57 4.28 -17.53
CA CYS A 6 19.78 5.47 -17.79
C CYS A 6 19.70 6.31 -16.50
N SER A 7 20.76 7.07 -16.22
CA SER A 7 20.67 8.23 -15.34
C SER A 7 19.98 9.35 -16.12
N LEU A 8 18.90 9.91 -15.55
CA LEU A 8 18.26 11.14 -16.04
C LEU A 8 19.33 12.19 -16.37
N SER A 9 19.16 12.93 -17.47
CA SER A 9 20.09 14.01 -17.83
C SER A 9 20.10 15.08 -16.71
N GLU A 10 21.21 15.79 -16.49
CA GLU A 10 21.27 16.88 -15.47
C GLU A 10 20.10 17.89 -15.58
N PRO A 11 19.65 18.30 -16.79
CA PRO A 11 18.45 19.13 -16.98
C PRO A 11 17.15 18.53 -16.43
N ASP A 12 16.97 17.21 -16.52
CA ASP A 12 15.77 16.52 -16.03
C ASP A 12 15.72 16.47 -14.50
N LYS A 13 16.89 16.51 -13.85
CA LYS A 13 16.98 16.50 -12.39
C LYS A 13 16.57 17.85 -11.79
N ASP A 14 17.04 18.94 -12.37
CA ASP A 14 16.76 20.29 -11.87
C ASP A 14 15.27 20.66 -11.98
N ILE A 15 14.59 20.22 -13.05
CA ILE A 15 13.14 20.44 -13.19
C ILE A 15 12.33 19.62 -12.19
N LEU A 16 12.70 18.36 -11.94
CA LEU A 16 12.00 17.51 -10.97
C LEU A 16 12.20 18.01 -9.53
N ASP A 17 13.38 18.51 -9.18
CA ASP A 17 13.65 19.11 -7.87
C ASP A 17 12.77 20.36 -7.65
N ALA A 18 12.63 21.23 -8.66
CA ALA A 18 11.77 22.40 -8.58
C ALA A 18 10.28 22.04 -8.46
N ILE A 19 9.84 21.00 -9.18
CA ILE A 19 8.48 20.47 -9.10
C ILE A 19 8.22 19.82 -7.74
N GLU A 20 9.18 19.09 -7.18
CA GLU A 20 9.06 18.47 -5.85
C GLU A 20 8.93 19.55 -4.77
N LEU A 21 9.74 20.60 -4.81
CA LEU A 21 9.61 21.74 -3.89
C LEU A 21 8.22 22.40 -3.96
N TRP A 22 7.71 22.62 -5.17
CA TRP A 22 6.37 23.16 -5.35
C TRP A 22 5.29 22.20 -4.84
N TYR A 23 5.41 20.91 -5.14
CA TYR A 23 4.46 19.89 -4.71
C TYR A 23 4.39 19.79 -3.18
N GLU A 24 5.54 19.74 -2.51
CA GLU A 24 5.65 19.70 -1.05
C GLU A 24 5.13 20.99 -0.39
N SER A 25 5.25 22.14 -1.05
CA SER A 25 4.63 23.39 -0.56
C SER A 25 3.09 23.32 -0.47
N LYS A 26 2.46 22.40 -1.23
CA LYS A 26 1.00 22.18 -1.20
C LYS A 26 0.57 21.16 -0.14
N ARG A 27 1.51 20.57 0.61
CA ARG A 27 1.22 19.59 1.66
C ARG A 27 0.64 20.27 2.90
N SER A 28 -0.50 19.76 3.35
CA SER A 28 -1.13 20.25 4.58
C SER A 28 -0.32 19.87 5.82
N LYS A 29 -0.58 20.53 6.96
CA LYS A 29 0.01 20.17 8.26
C LYS A 29 -0.28 18.73 8.69
N ARG A 30 -1.37 18.13 8.18
CA ARG A 30 -1.73 16.72 8.39
C ARG A 30 -1.05 15.78 7.39
N GLY A 31 -0.10 16.28 6.61
CA GLY A 31 0.64 15.54 5.61
C GLY A 31 -0.10 15.31 4.29
N ASN A 32 -1.39 15.60 4.16
CA ASN A 32 -2.17 15.32 2.94
C ASN A 32 -1.94 16.38 1.86
N VAL A 33 -1.92 15.95 0.59
CA VAL A 33 -1.91 16.84 -0.59
C VAL A 33 -3.27 16.76 -1.28
N ASN A 34 -3.79 17.91 -1.71
CA ASN A 34 -5.06 17.95 -2.44
C ASN A 34 -4.93 17.21 -3.78
N ARG A 35 -5.83 16.26 -4.07
CA ARG A 35 -5.83 15.49 -5.34
C ARG A 35 -5.78 16.37 -6.60
N ASN A 36 -6.29 17.61 -6.54
CA ASN A 36 -6.27 18.53 -7.67
C ASN A 36 -4.83 18.99 -8.00
N VAL A 37 -3.91 19.04 -7.03
CA VAL A 37 -2.49 19.34 -7.26
C VAL A 37 -1.88 18.27 -8.16
N MET A 38 -2.14 17.00 -7.84
CA MET A 38 -1.67 15.87 -8.64
C MET A 38 -2.34 15.83 -10.02
N ALA A 39 -3.65 16.08 -10.09
CA ALA A 39 -4.39 16.15 -11.35
C ALA A 39 -3.83 17.26 -12.28
N VAL A 40 -3.45 18.41 -11.71
CA VAL A 40 -2.79 19.49 -12.44
C VAL A 40 -1.46 19.03 -13.02
N GLY A 41 -0.64 18.34 -12.23
CA GLY A 41 0.63 17.77 -12.69
C GLY A 41 0.48 16.88 -13.91
N ILE A 42 -0.49 15.95 -13.87
CA ILE A 42 -0.84 15.08 -15.00
C ILE A 42 -1.33 15.89 -16.21
N GLY A 43 -2.18 16.91 -16.00
CA GLY A 43 -2.66 17.75 -17.09
C GLY A 43 -1.54 18.54 -17.77
N ILE A 44 -0.61 19.08 -16.98
CA ILE A 44 0.51 19.87 -17.46
C ILE A 44 1.53 19.02 -18.21
N SER A 45 1.83 17.80 -17.74
CA SER A 45 2.71 16.89 -18.49
C SER A 45 2.15 16.53 -19.87
N GLU A 46 0.83 16.33 -19.98
CA GLU A 46 0.17 16.08 -21.26
C GLU A 46 0.18 17.29 -22.19
N LEU A 47 0.03 18.51 -21.66
CA LEU A 47 0.19 19.72 -22.46
C LEU A 47 1.63 19.87 -22.97
N LEU A 48 2.62 19.55 -22.13
CA LEU A 48 4.04 19.60 -22.48
C LEU A 48 4.39 18.60 -23.59
N GLN A 49 3.72 17.43 -23.65
CA GLN A 49 3.86 16.48 -24.76
C GLN A 49 3.47 17.06 -26.12
N ASN A 50 2.67 18.13 -26.16
CA ASN A 50 2.17 18.73 -27.41
C ASN A 50 2.83 20.06 -27.78
N ARG A 51 3.18 20.92 -26.81
CA ARG A 51 3.78 22.22 -27.09
C ARG A 51 4.63 22.74 -25.93
N PHE A 52 5.69 23.46 -26.26
CA PHE A 52 6.49 24.28 -25.37
C PHE A 52 6.82 25.62 -26.06
N PRO A 53 6.90 26.77 -25.35
CA PRO A 53 6.62 26.97 -23.94
C PRO A 53 5.13 26.83 -23.57
N LEU A 54 4.86 26.57 -22.29
CA LEU A 54 3.52 26.47 -21.72
C LEU A 54 2.99 27.86 -21.36
N THR A 55 2.51 28.61 -22.36
CA THR A 55 1.94 29.95 -22.16
C THR A 55 0.56 29.89 -21.51
N ASP A 56 0.15 30.96 -20.82
CA ASP A 56 -1.15 31.04 -20.14
C ASP A 56 -2.33 30.73 -21.08
N ASP A 57 -2.32 31.27 -22.30
CA ASP A 57 -3.33 31.05 -23.33
C ASP A 57 -3.35 29.60 -23.82
N TYR A 58 -2.24 28.87 -23.69
CA TYR A 58 -2.14 27.47 -24.05
C TYR A 58 -2.61 26.55 -22.91
N VAL A 59 -2.26 26.90 -21.67
CA VAL A 59 -2.66 26.14 -20.47
C VAL A 59 -4.16 26.28 -20.20
N GLN A 60 -4.74 27.44 -20.51
CA GLN A 60 -6.16 27.69 -20.35
C GLN A 60 -7.00 27.07 -21.49
N SER A 61 -8.17 26.55 -21.13
CA SER A 61 -9.23 26.22 -22.09
C SER A 61 -9.79 27.48 -22.77
N ASP A 62 -10.47 27.33 -23.89
CA ASP A 62 -11.02 28.45 -24.70
C ASP A 62 -11.97 29.37 -23.92
N LYS A 63 -12.60 28.86 -22.85
CA LYS A 63 -13.50 29.63 -21.95
C LYS A 63 -12.77 30.27 -20.76
N GLY A 64 -11.44 30.16 -20.68
CA GLY A 64 -10.57 30.83 -19.69
C GLY A 64 -10.71 30.38 -18.23
N SER A 65 -11.55 29.38 -17.93
CA SER A 65 -11.90 29.01 -16.55
C SER A 65 -11.37 27.65 -16.10
N GLN A 66 -10.79 26.88 -17.01
CA GLN A 66 -10.31 25.51 -16.78
C GLN A 66 -8.94 25.30 -17.42
N VAL A 67 -8.21 24.30 -16.93
CA VAL A 67 -6.99 23.77 -17.57
C VAL A 67 -7.38 23.02 -18.84
N ARG A 68 -6.70 23.29 -19.95
CA ARG A 68 -6.93 22.66 -21.25
C ARG A 68 -6.69 21.15 -21.19
N GLY A 69 -7.59 20.38 -21.78
CA GLY A 69 -7.46 18.90 -21.90
C GLY A 69 -7.62 18.11 -20.58
N LEU A 70 -7.49 18.76 -19.42
CA LEU A 70 -7.60 18.11 -18.12
C LEU A 70 -9.03 17.58 -17.89
N SER A 71 -9.14 16.27 -17.67
CA SER A 71 -10.39 15.55 -17.42
C SER A 71 -10.11 14.21 -16.74
N GLY A 72 -11.12 13.58 -16.13
CA GLY A 72 -10.95 12.23 -15.58
C GLY A 72 -10.51 11.19 -16.61
N ALA A 73 -10.99 11.31 -17.86
CA ALA A 73 -10.57 10.44 -18.96
C ALA A 73 -9.10 10.64 -19.35
N CYS A 74 -8.64 11.89 -19.42
CA CYS A 74 -7.23 12.22 -19.61
C CYS A 74 -6.38 11.60 -18.50
N ILE A 75 -6.72 11.82 -17.23
CA ILE A 75 -5.94 11.30 -16.11
C ILE A 75 -5.91 9.76 -16.12
N LYS A 76 -7.06 9.11 -16.34
CA LYS A 76 -7.13 7.65 -16.46
C LYS A 76 -6.18 7.11 -17.54
N THR A 77 -6.09 7.81 -18.67
CA THR A 77 -5.23 7.42 -19.79
C THR A 77 -3.75 7.56 -19.45
N VAL A 78 -3.37 8.62 -18.74
CA VAL A 78 -1.99 8.80 -18.27
C VAL A 78 -1.64 7.75 -17.22
N LEU A 79 -2.46 7.58 -16.18
CA LEU A 79 -2.22 6.57 -15.14
C LEU A 79 -2.01 5.18 -15.73
N ALA A 80 -2.87 4.76 -16.68
CA ALA A 80 -2.75 3.47 -17.34
C ALA A 80 -1.45 3.32 -18.16
N ARG A 81 -0.99 4.39 -18.84
CA ARG A 81 0.32 4.40 -19.54
C ARG A 81 1.49 4.16 -18.59
N HIS A 82 1.34 4.56 -17.33
CA HIS A 82 2.34 4.41 -16.27
C HIS A 82 2.05 3.23 -15.33
N GLY A 83 1.18 2.28 -15.72
CA GLY A 83 0.92 1.04 -14.98
C GLY A 83 -0.05 1.16 -13.80
N GLU A 84 -0.73 2.29 -13.64
CA GLU A 84 -1.71 2.52 -12.58
C GLU A 84 -3.14 2.42 -13.12
N THR A 85 -3.92 1.44 -12.67
CA THR A 85 -5.27 1.17 -13.17
C THR A 85 -6.39 1.57 -12.21
N ARG A 86 -6.06 1.98 -10.98
CA ARG A 86 -7.07 2.37 -9.97
C ARG A 86 -7.76 3.68 -10.37
N ALA A 87 -9.02 3.81 -9.99
CA ALA A 87 -9.82 4.98 -10.32
C ALA A 87 -9.35 6.23 -9.53
N PHE A 88 -8.88 7.24 -10.25
CA PHE A 88 -8.54 8.56 -9.70
C PHE A 88 -9.59 9.62 -10.07
N ALA A 89 -9.46 10.84 -9.51
CA ALA A 89 -10.32 12.02 -9.66
C ALA A 89 -11.18 12.06 -10.95
N SER A 90 -12.42 11.60 -10.84
CA SER A 90 -13.37 11.44 -11.96
C SER A 90 -13.67 12.74 -12.71
N GLU A 91 -13.65 13.88 -12.02
CA GLU A 91 -13.86 15.20 -12.63
C GLU A 91 -12.57 15.88 -13.10
N GLY A 92 -11.39 15.30 -12.83
CA GLY A 92 -10.09 15.89 -13.16
C GLY A 92 -9.87 17.30 -12.61
N GLY A 93 -10.49 17.66 -11.48
CA GLY A 93 -10.35 19.00 -10.88
C GLY A 93 -11.00 20.14 -11.67
N ARG A 94 -11.77 19.85 -12.73
CA ARG A 94 -12.36 20.84 -13.66
C ARG A 94 -13.35 21.81 -13.02
N THR A 95 -13.96 21.43 -11.91
CA THR A 95 -14.98 22.20 -11.17
C THR A 95 -14.39 23.03 -10.04
N SER A 96 -13.09 22.86 -9.74
CA SER A 96 -12.44 23.56 -8.63
C SER A 96 -11.81 24.87 -9.09
N ARG A 97 -12.15 25.95 -8.37
CA ARG A 97 -11.64 27.30 -8.62
C ARG A 97 -10.12 27.43 -8.43
N GLY A 98 -9.49 26.51 -7.70
CA GLY A 98 -8.05 26.53 -7.43
C GLY A 98 -7.20 25.81 -8.48
N THR A 99 -7.79 25.00 -9.36
CA THR A 99 -7.05 24.13 -10.29
C THR A 99 -6.26 24.91 -11.32
N LEU A 100 -6.88 25.92 -11.95
CA LEU A 100 -6.22 26.69 -13.00
C LEU A 100 -5.04 27.53 -12.46
N PRO A 101 -5.16 28.28 -11.34
CA PRO A 101 -4.02 28.97 -10.74
C PRO A 101 -2.82 28.04 -10.48
N MET A 102 -3.06 26.85 -9.93
CA MET A 102 -1.99 25.87 -9.70
C MET A 102 -1.33 25.39 -10.99
N ALA A 103 -2.10 25.22 -12.07
CA ALA A 103 -1.57 24.83 -13.36
C ALA A 103 -0.67 25.92 -13.98
N LEU A 104 -1.05 27.19 -13.84
CA LEU A 104 -0.24 28.33 -14.30
C LEU A 104 1.05 28.48 -13.47
N GLU A 105 0.98 28.27 -12.16
CA GLU A 105 2.17 28.22 -11.29
C GLU A 105 3.14 27.12 -11.75
N LEU A 106 2.64 25.89 -11.97
CA LEU A 106 3.46 24.76 -12.41
C LEU A 106 4.04 24.98 -13.81
N ALA A 107 3.25 25.53 -14.74
CA ALA A 107 3.72 25.90 -16.07
C ALA A 107 4.87 26.93 -16.02
N THR A 108 4.79 27.90 -15.10
CA THR A 108 5.86 28.89 -14.88
C THR A 108 7.16 28.23 -14.40
N ILE A 109 7.06 27.26 -13.49
CA ILE A 109 8.22 26.49 -13.01
C ILE A 109 8.87 25.73 -14.16
N ILE A 110 8.08 25.02 -14.97
CA ILE A 110 8.57 24.24 -16.12
C ILE A 110 9.21 25.15 -17.17
N ASN A 111 8.57 26.27 -17.52
CA ASN A 111 9.10 27.25 -18.47
C ASN A 111 10.42 27.88 -18.00
N SER A 112 10.64 27.95 -16.69
CA SER A 112 11.88 28.51 -16.12
C SER A 112 13.02 27.48 -16.09
N ALA A 113 12.69 26.19 -16.02
CA ALA A 113 13.65 25.10 -15.95
C ALA A 113 14.09 24.58 -17.33
N LEU A 114 13.20 24.64 -18.34
CA LEU A 114 13.50 24.20 -19.71
C LEU A 114 13.96 25.38 -20.59
N PRO A 115 15.06 25.25 -21.34
CA PRO A 115 15.48 26.25 -22.33
C PRO A 115 14.41 26.51 -23.39
N SER A 116 14.26 27.76 -23.81
CA SER A 116 13.24 28.18 -24.81
C SER A 116 13.37 27.46 -26.17
N ASP A 117 14.56 26.96 -26.49
CA ASP A 117 14.93 26.24 -27.72
C ASP A 117 14.98 24.71 -27.54
N THR A 118 14.37 24.18 -26.47
CA THR A 118 14.25 22.74 -26.20
C THR A 118 13.69 21.99 -27.42
N CYS A 119 14.41 20.97 -27.89
CA CYS A 119 13.99 20.14 -29.01
C CYS A 119 12.84 19.20 -28.63
N GLU A 120 12.22 18.58 -29.63
CA GLU A 120 11.06 17.71 -29.42
C GLU A 120 11.37 16.52 -28.51
N ASP A 121 12.51 15.85 -28.70
CA ASP A 121 12.88 14.65 -27.92
C ASP A 121 13.04 14.98 -26.43
N THR A 122 13.86 15.99 -26.10
CA THR A 122 14.06 16.43 -24.71
C THR A 122 12.76 16.88 -24.04
N ARG A 123 11.88 17.55 -24.79
CA ARG A 123 10.56 17.95 -24.28
C ARG A 123 9.67 16.74 -23.96
N LEU A 124 9.68 15.72 -24.81
CA LEU A 124 8.90 14.50 -24.58
C LEU A 124 9.46 13.69 -23.41
N GLU A 125 10.78 13.62 -23.25
CA GLU A 125 11.45 13.02 -22.10
C GLU A 125 11.06 13.74 -20.80
N ALA A 126 11.17 15.07 -20.76
CA ALA A 126 10.75 15.86 -19.60
C ALA A 126 9.26 15.67 -19.28
N ALA A 127 8.39 15.65 -20.30
CA ALA A 127 6.97 15.43 -20.10
C ALA A 127 6.67 14.04 -19.50
N ASN A 128 7.35 12.99 -19.97
CA ASN A 128 7.22 11.64 -19.41
C ASN A 128 7.79 11.56 -17.98
N ALA A 129 8.91 12.22 -17.70
CA ALA A 129 9.50 12.26 -16.36
C ALA A 129 8.57 12.96 -15.35
N ILE A 130 7.99 14.10 -15.74
CA ILE A 130 7.00 14.82 -14.92
C ILE A 130 5.73 13.97 -14.73
N ALA A 131 5.25 13.31 -15.78
CA ALA A 131 4.09 12.41 -15.68
C ALA A 131 4.36 11.27 -14.70
N ASN A 132 5.51 10.60 -14.81
CA ASN A 132 5.96 9.57 -13.86
C ASN A 132 5.98 10.09 -12.42
N PHE A 133 6.62 11.25 -12.19
CA PHE A 133 6.67 11.86 -10.86
C PHE A 133 5.27 12.04 -10.25
N PHE A 134 4.32 12.60 -11.00
CA PHE A 134 2.97 12.80 -10.49
C PHE A 134 2.17 11.49 -10.34
N VAL A 135 2.41 10.48 -11.18
CA VAL A 135 1.83 9.13 -10.99
C VAL A 135 2.32 8.52 -9.67
N GLU A 136 3.63 8.58 -9.40
CA GLU A 136 4.21 8.12 -8.13
C GLU A 136 3.63 8.88 -6.93
N ARG A 137 3.47 10.20 -7.03
CA ARG A 137 2.82 10.99 -5.98
C ARG A 137 1.35 10.63 -5.79
N ILE A 138 0.60 10.31 -6.86
CA ILE A 138 -0.78 9.80 -6.75
C ILE A 138 -0.81 8.45 -6.03
N GLN A 139 0.15 7.58 -6.33
CA GLN A 139 0.28 6.31 -5.63
C GLN A 139 0.55 6.53 -4.15
N VAL A 140 1.57 7.31 -3.80
CA VAL A 140 2.01 7.50 -2.40
C VAL A 140 1.06 8.37 -1.59
N ASP A 141 0.65 9.52 -2.12
CA ASP A 141 -0.10 10.54 -1.35
C ASP A 141 -1.62 10.47 -1.51
N PHE A 142 -2.12 9.65 -2.42
CA PHE A 142 -3.56 9.45 -2.58
C PHE A 142 -3.96 8.01 -2.35
N PHE A 143 -3.53 7.07 -3.20
CA PHE A 143 -4.00 5.69 -3.11
C PHE A 143 -3.47 4.96 -1.88
N ASN A 144 -2.17 5.06 -1.61
CA ASN A 144 -1.53 4.47 -0.45
C ASN A 144 -1.85 5.23 0.83
N ARG A 145 -2.68 6.28 0.79
CA ARG A 145 -3.26 6.90 1.99
C ARG A 145 -4.70 6.47 2.24
N GLN A 146 -5.33 5.79 1.29
CA GLN A 146 -6.66 5.24 1.49
C GLN A 146 -6.57 3.94 2.27
N ARG A 147 -7.58 3.73 3.12
CA ARG A 147 -7.83 2.44 3.74
C ARG A 147 -7.95 1.35 2.67
N ILE A 148 -7.44 0.17 2.98
CA ILE A 148 -7.55 -1.02 2.14
C ILE A 148 -9.03 -1.35 1.98
N LYS A 149 -9.52 -1.38 0.73
CA LYS A 149 -10.91 -1.70 0.42
C LYS A 149 -11.01 -3.14 -0.01
N VAL A 150 -11.76 -3.94 0.73
CA VAL A 150 -11.99 -5.35 0.43
C VAL A 150 -13.48 -5.62 0.46
N GLU A 151 -13.99 -6.30 -0.56
CA GLU A 151 -15.36 -6.79 -0.53
C GLU A 151 -15.44 -8.05 0.34
N ILE A 152 -16.04 -7.94 1.53
CA ILE A 152 -16.16 -9.07 2.46
C ILE A 152 -17.44 -9.85 2.16
N ASP A 153 -17.30 -10.98 1.46
CA ASP A 153 -18.39 -11.92 1.18
C ASP A 153 -18.43 -13.07 2.20
N LEU A 154 -19.36 -12.99 3.14
CA LEU A 154 -19.60 -13.99 4.19
C LEU A 154 -20.18 -15.33 3.68
N GLN A 155 -20.37 -15.50 2.37
CA GLN A 155 -20.70 -16.79 1.76
C GLN A 155 -19.44 -17.60 1.42
N LYS A 156 -18.27 -16.94 1.36
CA LYS A 156 -16.99 -17.60 1.16
C LYS A 156 -16.48 -18.23 2.46
N PRO A 157 -15.67 -19.29 2.39
CA PRO A 157 -14.89 -19.74 3.55
C PRO A 157 -14.02 -18.60 4.08
N ILE A 158 -13.85 -18.52 5.40
CA ILE A 158 -13.09 -17.41 6.03
C ILE A 158 -11.64 -17.35 5.52
N SER A 159 -11.03 -18.50 5.20
CA SER A 159 -9.70 -18.52 4.59
C SER A 159 -9.67 -17.77 3.24
N VAL A 160 -10.73 -17.83 2.44
CA VAL A 160 -10.81 -17.09 1.17
C VAL A 160 -11.03 -15.60 1.41
N ILE A 161 -11.79 -15.22 2.44
CA ILE A 161 -11.91 -13.81 2.84
C ILE A 161 -10.54 -13.24 3.25
N VAL A 162 -9.75 -14.01 3.98
CA VAL A 162 -8.37 -13.61 4.36
C VAL A 162 -7.48 -13.49 3.13
N ASP A 163 -7.59 -14.40 2.16
CA ASP A 163 -6.88 -14.31 0.88
C ASP A 163 -7.28 -13.04 0.09
N ASP A 164 -8.57 -12.71 0.02
CA ASP A 164 -9.06 -11.48 -0.62
C ASP A 164 -8.42 -10.23 0.02
N ILE A 165 -8.25 -10.20 1.35
CA ILE A 165 -7.57 -9.10 2.06
C ILE A 165 -6.09 -9.00 1.66
N LEU A 166 -5.39 -10.14 1.60
CA LEU A 166 -3.97 -10.17 1.20
C LEU A 166 -3.78 -9.79 -0.27
N ALA A 167 -4.71 -10.20 -1.14
CA ALA A 167 -4.72 -9.85 -2.54
C ALA A 167 -4.83 -8.33 -2.72
N GLU A 168 -5.80 -7.67 -2.06
CA GLU A 168 -5.94 -6.21 -2.12
C GLU A 168 -4.72 -5.47 -1.55
N ALA A 169 -4.13 -5.99 -0.47
CA ALA A 169 -2.88 -5.44 0.05
C ALA A 169 -1.73 -5.53 -0.97
N SER A 170 -1.64 -6.62 -1.73
CA SER A 170 -0.58 -6.83 -2.73
C SER A 170 -0.66 -5.90 -3.93
N LEU A 171 -1.83 -5.33 -4.21
CA LEU A 171 -2.06 -4.38 -5.31
C LEU A 171 -1.55 -2.97 -5.01
N ARG A 172 -1.21 -2.67 -3.75
CA ARG A 172 -0.62 -1.37 -3.42
C ARG A 172 0.85 -1.31 -3.86
N SER A 173 1.30 -0.13 -4.28
CA SER A 173 2.66 0.04 -4.82
C SER A 173 3.76 -0.15 -3.77
N ASP A 174 3.44 0.11 -2.49
CA ASP A 174 4.30 -0.12 -1.34
C ASP A 174 4.32 -1.59 -0.85
N LYS A 175 3.49 -2.46 -1.45
CA LYS A 175 3.40 -3.90 -1.18
C LYS A 175 3.38 -4.27 0.32
N PRO A 176 2.44 -3.72 1.12
CA PRO A 176 2.39 -3.92 2.56
C PRO A 176 1.88 -5.31 2.97
N THR A 177 1.79 -6.27 2.05
CA THR A 177 1.21 -7.61 2.29
C THR A 177 1.85 -8.31 3.49
N GLY A 178 3.16 -8.15 3.70
CA GLY A 178 3.85 -8.69 4.89
C GLY A 178 3.35 -8.08 6.20
N THR A 179 3.24 -6.75 6.26
CA THR A 179 2.70 -6.02 7.42
C THR A 179 1.23 -6.37 7.67
N VAL A 180 0.42 -6.41 6.61
CA VAL A 180 -1.00 -6.81 6.69
C VAL A 180 -1.13 -8.24 7.22
N ALA A 181 -0.35 -9.19 6.69
CA ALA A 181 -0.31 -10.57 7.14
C ALA A 181 0.05 -10.68 8.63
N GLN A 182 1.10 -9.97 9.07
CA GLN A 182 1.53 -9.96 10.47
C GLN A 182 0.43 -9.42 11.38
N HIS A 183 -0.20 -8.29 11.04
CA HIS A 183 -1.26 -7.71 11.88
C HIS A 183 -2.55 -8.53 11.89
N LEU A 184 -2.90 -9.21 10.81
CA LEU A 184 -4.03 -10.15 10.78
C LEU A 184 -3.77 -11.34 11.71
N VAL A 185 -2.55 -11.90 11.69
CA VAL A 185 -2.14 -12.94 12.64
C VAL A 185 -2.20 -12.42 14.08
N GLY A 186 -1.66 -11.22 14.33
CA GLY A 186 -1.70 -10.58 15.65
C GLY A 186 -3.13 -10.38 16.17
N ALA A 187 -4.03 -9.86 15.34
CA ALA A 187 -5.46 -9.67 15.67
C ALA A 187 -6.13 -11.00 16.04
N LYS A 188 -5.89 -12.05 15.25
CA LYS A 188 -6.37 -13.40 15.54
C LYS A 188 -5.83 -13.94 16.86
N LEU A 189 -4.55 -13.71 17.17
CA LEU A 189 -3.96 -14.14 18.44
C LEU A 189 -4.55 -13.38 19.63
N GLU A 190 -4.82 -12.08 19.51
CA GLU A 190 -5.47 -11.28 20.57
C GLU A 190 -6.89 -11.79 20.86
N MET A 191 -7.65 -12.10 19.80
CA MET A 191 -8.99 -12.67 19.94
C MET A 191 -8.98 -14.04 20.64
N LEU A 192 -7.99 -14.87 20.33
CA LEU A 192 -7.89 -16.23 20.88
C LEU A 192 -7.35 -16.24 22.32
N PHE A 193 -6.46 -15.31 22.66
CA PHE A 193 -5.76 -15.25 23.94
C PHE A 193 -5.94 -13.89 24.61
N PRO A 194 -7.16 -13.53 25.07
CA PRO A 194 -7.46 -12.19 25.60
C PRO A 194 -6.69 -11.84 26.88
N THR A 195 -6.10 -12.83 27.55
CA THR A 195 -5.29 -12.64 28.78
C THR A 195 -3.79 -12.66 28.52
N ILE A 196 -3.35 -12.90 27.28
CA ILE A 196 -1.94 -12.92 26.89
C ILE A 196 -1.66 -11.65 26.09
N GLU A 197 -0.63 -10.91 26.49
CA GLU A 197 -0.19 -9.75 25.72
C GLU A 197 0.45 -10.23 24.40
N ILE A 198 -0.19 -9.88 23.29
CA ILE A 198 0.32 -10.18 21.96
C ILE A 198 1.19 -9.02 21.50
N GLY A 199 2.44 -9.33 21.12
CA GLY A 199 3.45 -8.35 20.72
C GLY A 199 2.91 -7.28 19.76
N LYS A 200 3.25 -6.01 20.05
CA LYS A 200 2.80 -4.82 19.32
C LYS A 200 3.93 -4.12 18.58
N ASP A 201 5.01 -4.82 18.26
CA ASP A 201 6.16 -4.22 17.58
C ASP A 201 5.82 -3.87 16.13
N ASN A 202 6.38 -2.76 15.63
CA ASN A 202 6.23 -2.35 14.24
C ASN A 202 6.87 -3.39 13.31
N SER A 203 6.24 -3.65 12.15
CA SER A 203 6.72 -4.62 11.15
C SER A 203 8.17 -4.39 10.70
N ASN A 204 8.66 -3.14 10.77
CA ASN A 204 10.04 -2.76 10.43
C ASN A 204 11.07 -2.90 11.56
N ALA A 205 10.68 -3.32 12.77
CA ALA A 205 11.59 -3.43 13.93
C ALA A 205 12.49 -4.68 13.91
N ALA A 206 12.58 -5.41 12.79
CA ALA A 206 13.36 -6.65 12.62
C ALA A 206 14.87 -6.46 12.80
N ASP A 207 15.36 -5.22 12.69
CA ASP A 207 16.79 -4.90 12.71
C ASP A 207 17.32 -4.40 14.05
N GLN A 208 16.47 -4.20 15.07
CA GLN A 208 16.92 -3.98 16.44
C GLN A 208 17.00 -5.30 17.18
N GLN A 209 18.12 -5.51 17.88
CA GLN A 209 18.41 -6.59 18.82
C GLN A 209 17.37 -6.61 19.95
N THR A 210 16.15 -7.04 19.66
CA THR A 210 15.20 -7.45 20.67
C THR A 210 15.36 -8.95 20.88
N ASP A 211 15.18 -9.40 22.11
CA ASP A 211 15.34 -10.79 22.59
C ASP A 211 14.26 -11.74 22.01
N ARG A 212 13.78 -11.46 20.79
CA ARG A 212 12.58 -12.04 20.22
C ARG A 212 12.90 -13.24 19.34
N SER A 213 12.21 -14.32 19.64
CA SER A 213 12.32 -15.58 18.91
C SER A 213 11.46 -15.60 17.63
N GLY A 214 10.59 -14.61 17.41
CA GLY A 214 9.71 -14.52 16.23
C GLY A 214 9.06 -13.13 16.10
N ASP A 215 8.04 -13.02 15.24
CA ASP A 215 7.15 -11.85 15.17
C ASP A 215 6.15 -11.83 16.33
N PHE A 216 5.73 -13.02 16.77
CA PHE A 216 4.99 -13.22 18.01
C PHE A 216 5.61 -14.36 18.81
N GLN A 217 5.50 -14.31 20.13
CA GLN A 217 5.85 -15.42 21.00
C GLN A 217 4.75 -15.65 22.02
N ILE A 218 4.29 -16.88 22.13
CA ILE A 218 3.32 -17.31 23.14
C ILE A 218 3.92 -18.52 23.84
N ASN A 219 4.24 -18.36 25.13
CA ASN A 219 4.96 -19.37 25.91
C ASN A 219 6.24 -19.82 25.19
N ASP A 220 6.34 -21.11 24.90
CA ASP A 220 7.42 -21.81 24.23
C ASP A 220 7.23 -21.91 22.70
N ALA A 221 6.30 -21.15 22.11
CA ALA A 221 6.08 -21.11 20.67
C ALA A 221 6.39 -19.73 20.08
N ALA A 222 7.18 -19.69 19.01
CA ALA A 222 7.50 -18.49 18.26
C ALA A 222 6.89 -18.54 16.86
N PHE A 223 6.09 -17.53 16.53
CA PHE A 223 5.45 -17.38 15.23
C PHE A 223 6.30 -16.48 14.33
N HIS A 224 6.65 -16.97 13.16
CA HIS A 224 7.31 -16.21 12.09
C HIS A 224 6.31 -16.04 10.95
N VAL A 225 5.87 -14.82 10.71
CA VAL A 225 4.90 -14.49 9.66
C VAL A 225 5.65 -13.90 8.47
N THR A 226 5.56 -14.53 7.31
CA THR A 226 6.23 -14.02 6.11
C THR A 226 5.48 -14.37 4.84
N VAL A 227 5.41 -13.42 3.91
CA VAL A 227 4.90 -13.63 2.55
C VAL A 227 5.97 -14.11 1.58
N SER A 228 7.23 -14.09 1.99
CA SER A 228 8.39 -14.51 1.20
C SER A 228 9.42 -15.21 2.12
N PRO A 229 9.23 -16.49 2.46
CA PRO A 229 10.20 -17.24 3.24
C PRO A 229 11.57 -17.29 2.53
N MET A 230 12.65 -17.13 3.29
CA MET A 230 14.04 -17.09 2.79
C MET A 230 14.97 -17.88 3.72
N ALA A 231 16.16 -18.26 3.24
CA ALA A 231 17.14 -19.04 4.01
C ALA A 231 17.46 -18.45 5.40
N LYS A 232 17.51 -17.12 5.57
CA LYS A 232 17.73 -16.50 6.89
C LYS A 232 16.71 -16.95 7.96
N LEU A 233 15.49 -17.33 7.55
CA LEU A 233 14.46 -17.83 8.46
C LEU A 233 14.80 -19.21 9.03
N THR A 234 15.53 -20.06 8.28
CA THR A 234 15.94 -21.38 8.78
C THR A 234 16.94 -21.26 9.92
N ASP A 235 17.84 -20.28 9.85
CA ASP A 235 18.79 -20.01 10.93
C ASP A 235 18.08 -19.55 12.21
N ARG A 236 17.11 -18.62 12.08
CA ARG A 236 16.29 -18.21 13.23
C ARG A 236 15.52 -19.38 13.84
N CYS A 237 14.91 -20.23 13.01
CA CYS A 237 14.18 -21.40 13.50
C CYS A 237 15.11 -22.40 14.19
N ARG A 238 16.34 -22.57 13.70
CA ARG A 238 17.36 -23.43 14.31
C ARG A 238 17.76 -22.92 15.69
N ASP A 239 17.95 -21.61 15.85
CA ASP A 239 18.29 -21.01 17.13
C ASP A 239 17.12 -21.10 18.13
N ASN A 240 15.88 -20.89 17.69
CA ASN A 240 14.70 -21.16 18.51
C ASN A 240 14.69 -22.59 19.05
N ILE A 241 14.91 -23.57 18.17
CA ILE A 241 14.92 -24.99 18.53
C ILE A 241 16.00 -25.29 19.58
N ARG A 242 17.21 -24.71 19.42
CA ARG A 242 18.31 -24.86 20.39
C ARG A 242 17.95 -24.29 21.76
N ASN A 243 17.15 -23.23 21.78
CA ASN A 243 16.67 -22.57 23.00
C ASN A 243 15.37 -23.17 23.56
N GLY A 244 14.90 -24.31 23.03
CA GLY A 244 13.69 -24.98 23.50
C GLY A 244 12.39 -24.31 23.03
N ILE A 245 12.46 -23.41 22.06
CA ILE A 245 11.32 -22.68 21.51
C ILE A 245 10.88 -23.35 20.20
N ARG A 246 9.58 -23.63 20.08
CA ARG A 246 8.96 -24.27 18.92
C ARG A 246 8.64 -23.23 17.84
N PRO A 247 9.30 -23.28 16.67
CA PRO A 247 9.01 -22.36 15.57
C PRO A 247 7.74 -22.79 14.81
N ILE A 248 6.84 -21.83 14.62
CA ILE A 248 5.65 -21.92 13.79
C ILE A 248 5.79 -20.87 12.68
N VAL A 249 5.87 -21.32 11.44
CA VAL A 249 6.07 -20.49 10.26
C VAL A 249 4.73 -20.36 9.55
N VAL A 250 4.22 -19.14 9.52
CA VAL A 250 2.93 -18.80 8.94
C VAL A 250 3.20 -18.08 7.62
N VAL A 251 2.77 -18.69 6.51
CA VAL A 251 3.01 -18.19 5.15
C VAL A 251 1.72 -18.24 4.33
N PRO A 252 1.57 -17.44 3.27
CA PRO A 252 0.44 -17.58 2.34
C PRO A 252 0.34 -19.00 1.78
N HIS A 253 -0.87 -19.43 1.45
CA HIS A 253 -1.16 -20.80 1.02
C HIS A 253 -0.28 -21.24 -0.15
N ASP A 254 -0.06 -20.37 -1.14
CA ASP A 254 0.79 -20.66 -2.31
C ASP A 254 2.28 -20.82 -1.97
N LYS A 255 2.73 -20.39 -0.78
CA LYS A 255 4.12 -20.52 -0.31
C LYS A 255 4.36 -21.73 0.59
N VAL A 256 3.33 -22.46 1.00
CA VAL A 256 3.45 -23.56 1.96
C VAL A 256 4.41 -24.64 1.47
N SER A 257 4.25 -25.14 0.25
CA SER A 257 5.13 -26.19 -0.31
C SER A 257 6.58 -25.74 -0.41
N PHE A 258 6.82 -24.48 -0.80
CA PHE A 258 8.15 -23.92 -0.87
C PHE A 258 8.77 -23.79 0.53
N ALA A 259 8.02 -23.28 1.52
CA ALA A 259 8.49 -23.16 2.89
C ALA A 259 8.82 -24.53 3.50
N TYR A 260 8.01 -25.56 3.26
CA TYR A 260 8.33 -26.93 3.67
C TYR A 260 9.65 -27.41 3.07
N GLY A 261 9.83 -27.28 1.75
CA GLY A 261 11.07 -27.65 1.07
C GLY A 261 12.30 -26.94 1.64
N LEU A 262 12.16 -25.66 1.99
CA LEU A 262 13.21 -24.85 2.61
C LEU A 262 13.66 -25.41 3.98
N PHE A 263 12.73 -25.88 4.82
CA PHE A 263 13.10 -26.48 6.11
C PHE A 263 13.56 -27.94 5.98
N GLU A 264 13.01 -28.69 5.03
CA GLU A 264 13.46 -30.06 4.75
C GLU A 264 14.91 -30.11 4.27
N SER A 265 15.32 -29.20 3.38
CA SER A 265 16.71 -29.14 2.89
C SER A 265 17.73 -28.87 3.99
N GLU A 266 17.29 -28.22 5.07
CA GLU A 266 18.10 -27.88 6.24
C GLU A 266 17.99 -28.91 7.39
N GLY A 267 17.27 -30.02 7.18
CA GLY A 267 17.06 -31.05 8.20
C GLY A 267 16.12 -30.63 9.35
N LEU A 268 15.29 -29.61 9.13
CA LEU A 268 14.38 -29.04 10.12
C LEU A 268 12.90 -29.38 9.86
N GLY A 269 12.58 -30.14 8.79
CA GLY A 269 11.20 -30.39 8.36
C GLY A 269 10.28 -31.04 9.39
N ASN A 270 10.80 -31.82 10.34
CA ASN A 270 10.04 -32.42 11.44
C ASN A 270 10.12 -31.62 12.76
N ARG A 271 10.75 -30.44 12.75
CA ARG A 271 10.95 -29.56 13.92
C ARG A 271 10.30 -28.19 13.77
N VAL A 272 9.95 -27.78 12.55
CA VAL A 272 9.32 -26.52 12.24
C VAL A 272 7.91 -26.78 11.71
N GLN A 273 6.90 -26.18 12.33
CA GLN A 273 5.54 -26.24 11.80
C GLN A 273 5.41 -25.18 10.70
N VAL A 274 4.99 -25.56 9.51
CA VAL A 274 4.61 -24.63 8.44
C VAL A 274 3.09 -24.68 8.31
N ILE A 275 2.44 -23.53 8.23
CA ILE A 275 0.98 -23.44 8.10
C ILE A 275 0.57 -22.29 7.18
N ALA A 276 -0.48 -22.54 6.38
CA ALA A 276 -1.11 -21.50 5.56
C ALA A 276 -1.74 -20.43 6.45
N LEU A 277 -1.44 -19.16 6.20
CA LEU A 277 -1.93 -18.01 6.94
C LEU A 277 -3.46 -17.95 6.93
N GLU A 278 -4.04 -18.14 5.75
CA GLU A 278 -5.46 -18.13 5.47
C GLU A 278 -6.20 -19.17 6.31
N SER A 279 -5.68 -20.40 6.35
CA SER A 279 -6.23 -21.48 7.18
C SER A 279 -6.00 -21.24 8.66
N PHE A 280 -4.81 -20.75 9.04
CA PHE A 280 -4.47 -20.48 10.43
C PHE A 280 -5.41 -19.45 11.07
N ILE A 281 -5.79 -18.42 10.32
CA ILE A 281 -6.78 -17.43 10.76
C ILE A 281 -8.19 -17.99 10.65
N GLY A 282 -8.56 -18.50 9.48
CA GLY A 282 -9.93 -18.93 9.17
C GLY A 282 -10.47 -19.98 10.14
N ILE A 283 -9.66 -20.99 10.46
CA ILE A 283 -10.08 -22.07 11.38
C ILE A 283 -10.42 -21.50 12.77
N ASN A 284 -9.64 -20.56 13.31
CA ASN A 284 -9.93 -20.04 14.64
C ASN A 284 -11.15 -19.10 14.65
N ILE A 285 -11.43 -18.38 13.56
CA ILE A 285 -12.69 -17.62 13.46
C ILE A 285 -13.89 -18.58 13.44
N GLU A 286 -13.81 -19.68 12.70
CA GLU A 286 -14.84 -20.72 12.67
C GLU A 286 -15.04 -21.35 14.07
N GLU A 287 -13.95 -21.71 14.76
CA GLU A 287 -13.97 -22.31 16.10
C GLU A 287 -14.52 -21.35 17.17
N LEU A 288 -14.05 -20.09 17.20
CA LEU A 288 -14.58 -19.05 18.10
C LEU A 288 -16.08 -18.79 17.86
N SER A 289 -16.57 -19.12 16.68
CA SER A 289 -17.96 -18.97 16.28
C SER A 289 -18.81 -20.22 16.49
N PHE A 290 -18.22 -21.32 16.99
CA PHE A 290 -18.87 -22.63 17.05
C PHE A 290 -19.47 -23.06 15.71
N TYR A 291 -18.84 -22.65 14.59
CA TYR A 291 -19.33 -22.87 13.22
C TYR A 291 -20.77 -22.34 12.98
N LYS A 292 -21.23 -21.37 13.77
CA LYS A 292 -22.56 -20.75 13.62
C LYS A 292 -22.47 -19.50 12.77
N ARG A 293 -23.24 -19.44 11.68
CA ARG A 293 -23.26 -18.30 10.73
C ARG A 293 -23.38 -16.91 11.38
N GLY A 294 -24.26 -16.75 12.37
CA GLY A 294 -24.41 -15.48 13.08
C GLY A 294 -23.17 -15.08 13.87
N LEU A 295 -22.53 -16.04 14.56
CA LEU A 295 -21.30 -15.78 15.29
C LEU A 295 -20.08 -15.62 14.37
N ILE A 296 -20.07 -16.31 13.23
CA ILE A 296 -19.03 -16.14 12.19
C ILE A 296 -19.04 -14.70 11.71
N ARG A 297 -20.22 -14.17 11.39
CA ARG A 297 -20.40 -12.79 10.97
C ARG A 297 -19.85 -11.80 12.00
N LEU A 298 -20.19 -11.99 13.28
CA LEU A 298 -19.68 -11.17 14.38
C LEU A 298 -18.15 -11.30 14.54
N ASN A 299 -17.59 -12.51 14.51
CA ASN A 299 -16.16 -12.72 14.71
C ASN A 299 -15.32 -12.26 13.51
N VAL A 300 -15.88 -12.26 12.29
CA VAL A 300 -15.24 -11.57 11.15
C VAL A 300 -15.21 -10.06 11.38
N ALA A 301 -16.30 -9.45 11.86
CA ALA A 301 -16.32 -8.03 12.20
C ALA A 301 -15.28 -7.69 13.29
N ARG A 302 -15.19 -8.51 14.34
CA ARG A 302 -14.17 -8.39 15.40
C ARG A 302 -12.76 -8.54 14.87
N LEU A 303 -12.50 -9.48 13.97
CA LEU A 303 -11.17 -9.62 13.35
C LEU A 303 -10.74 -8.33 12.65
N LEU A 304 -11.64 -7.72 11.86
CA LEU A 304 -11.37 -6.45 11.20
C LEU A 304 -11.14 -5.31 12.20
N ALA A 305 -11.91 -5.26 13.28
CA ALA A 305 -11.77 -4.25 14.33
C ALA A 305 -10.44 -4.40 15.10
N HIS A 306 -10.09 -5.61 15.54
CA HIS A 306 -8.81 -5.91 16.18
C HIS A 306 -7.64 -5.58 15.26
N TYR A 307 -7.70 -6.00 13.98
CA TYR A 307 -6.71 -5.64 12.98
C TYR A 307 -6.54 -4.12 12.86
N ASN A 308 -7.63 -3.37 12.67
CA ASN A 308 -7.57 -1.93 12.52
C ASN A 308 -7.08 -1.21 13.77
N LYS A 309 -7.43 -1.73 14.95
CA LYS A 309 -6.94 -1.23 16.23
C LYS A 309 -5.43 -1.45 16.36
N ARG A 310 -4.91 -2.60 15.93
CA ARG A 310 -3.46 -2.85 15.87
C ARG A 310 -2.75 -1.88 14.93
N ILE A 311 -3.27 -1.65 13.73
CA ILE A 311 -2.71 -0.62 12.82
C ILE A 311 -2.76 0.78 13.46
N GLU A 312 -3.84 1.11 14.16
CA GLU A 312 -3.98 2.39 14.88
C GLU A 312 -2.98 2.55 16.03
N ASP A 313 -2.66 1.48 16.74
CA ASP A 313 -1.75 1.53 17.88
C ASP A 313 -0.27 1.48 17.46
N ILE A 314 0.04 0.76 16.37
CA ILE A 314 1.40 0.31 16.06
C ILE A 314 1.98 1.07 14.85
N GLU A 315 1.26 1.08 13.74
CA GLU A 315 1.84 1.50 12.46
C GLU A 315 1.71 3.02 12.25
N PRO A 316 2.75 3.74 11.79
CA PRO A 316 2.62 5.16 11.48
C PRO A 316 1.68 5.41 10.29
N ASP A 317 1.65 4.48 9.32
CA ASP A 317 0.76 4.54 8.17
C ASP A 317 -0.63 3.96 8.50
N LYS A 318 -1.59 4.85 8.78
CA LYS A 318 -2.98 4.47 9.07
C LYS A 318 -3.78 4.04 7.84
N SER A 319 -3.23 4.21 6.63
CA SER A 319 -3.86 3.72 5.41
C SER A 319 -3.93 2.20 5.34
N LEU A 320 -3.12 1.50 6.14
CA LEU A 320 -3.12 0.04 6.22
C LEU A 320 -4.38 -0.52 6.89
N GLN A 321 -5.20 0.34 7.50
CA GLN A 321 -6.51 -0.06 8.00
C GLN A 321 -7.41 -0.54 6.86
N ILE A 322 -8.21 -1.56 7.12
CA ILE A 322 -9.24 -2.05 6.22
C ILE A 322 -10.50 -1.19 6.41
N GLU A 323 -11.16 -0.82 5.31
CA GLU A 323 -12.48 -0.17 5.37
C GLU A 323 -13.50 -1.16 5.96
N ILE A 324 -14.00 -0.87 7.17
CA ILE A 324 -15.01 -1.72 7.82
C ILE A 324 -16.35 -1.52 7.10
N PRO A 325 -16.95 -2.58 6.53
CA PRO A 325 -18.24 -2.46 5.86
C PRO A 325 -19.34 -2.14 6.88
N GLN A 326 -20.37 -1.38 6.46
CA GLN A 326 -21.44 -0.92 7.37
C GLN A 326 -22.08 -2.08 8.15
N TRP A 327 -22.29 -3.21 7.49
CA TRP A 327 -22.88 -4.39 8.10
C TRP A 327 -22.08 -4.92 9.30
N ALA A 328 -20.77 -4.75 9.31
CA ALA A 328 -19.88 -5.18 10.38
C ALA A 328 -19.92 -4.20 11.55
N LEU A 329 -20.06 -2.90 11.28
CA LEU A 329 -20.32 -1.88 12.31
C LEU A 329 -21.65 -2.18 13.02
N ASP A 330 -22.72 -2.39 12.25
CA ASP A 330 -24.05 -2.69 12.79
C ASP A 330 -24.05 -3.97 13.66
N GLU A 331 -23.25 -4.97 13.26
CA GLU A 331 -23.13 -6.24 14.00
C GLU A 331 -22.41 -6.05 15.34
N MET A 332 -21.33 -5.26 15.38
CA MET A 332 -20.60 -4.96 16.63
C MET A 332 -21.46 -4.09 17.56
N ASP A 333 -22.13 -3.07 17.03
CA ASP A 333 -23.04 -2.20 17.78
C ASP A 333 -24.16 -3.02 18.44
N ALA A 334 -24.74 -4.00 17.72
CA ALA A 334 -25.76 -4.89 18.25
C ALA A 334 -25.28 -5.78 19.41
N HIS A 335 -23.97 -5.96 19.56
CA HIS A 335 -23.34 -6.72 20.63
C HIS A 335 -22.64 -5.84 21.68
N GLY A 336 -22.76 -4.51 21.57
CA GLY A 336 -22.23 -3.54 22.54
C GLY A 336 -20.71 -3.36 22.47
N GLU A 337 -20.12 -3.52 21.29
CA GLU A 337 -18.67 -3.41 21.05
C GLU A 337 -18.26 -2.15 20.30
#